data_AF-A0A1S3Y619-F1
#
_entry.id   AF-A0A1S3Y619-F1
#
_cell.length_a   1.000
_cell.length_b   1.000
_cell.length_c   1.000
_cell.angle_alpha   90.00
_cell.angle_beta   90.00
_cell.angle_gamma   90.00
#
_symmetry.space_group_name_H-M   'P 1'
#
loop_
_entity.id
_entity.type
_entity.pdbx_description
1 polymer ?
#
loop_
_entity_poly.entity_id
_entity_poly.type
_entity_poly.pdbx_seq_one_letter_code
_entity_poly.pdbx_strand_id
1 'polypeptide(L)'
;MRKAFVEFYQKLRLLKNFCLLNVLAFSKIMKKYDKITSRKASKSYLEMVNKSYLGSSDEVAKLIERVEATFIKHFVNGNRRKGMKSLRPQAKRETHRVTFFLGLFSGGSIALVAAIAVSIHFGNLLQHEGRGQYMENIFPLY
;
A
#
# COMPACT_ATOMS: atom_id res chain seq x y z
N MET A 1 7.91 10.94 23.37
CA MET A 1 9.25 10.30 23.25
C MET A 1 9.30 9.13 22.27
N ARG A 2 8.63 8.01 22.49
CA ARG A 2 8.74 6.82 21.59
C ARG A 2 8.44 7.10 20.12
N LYS A 3 7.37 7.86 19.81
CA LYS A 3 7.01 8.26 18.44
C LYS A 3 8.11 9.10 17.78
N ALA A 4 8.62 10.12 18.47
CA ALA A 4 9.71 10.96 17.99
C ALA A 4 10.99 10.15 17.66
N PHE A 5 11.34 9.15 18.47
CA PHE A 5 12.45 8.23 18.17
C PHE A 5 12.19 7.38 16.90
N VAL A 6 10.96 6.90 16.71
CA VAL A 6 10.59 6.14 15.51
C VAL A 6 10.64 7.03 14.26
N GLU A 7 10.11 8.24 14.33
CA GLU A 7 10.16 9.21 13.23
C GLU A 7 11.60 9.63 12.90
N PHE A 8 12.42 9.89 13.92
CA PHE A 8 13.84 10.20 13.75
C PHE A 8 14.58 9.05 13.06
N TYR A 9 14.37 7.81 13.52
CA TYR A 9 14.92 6.61 12.87
C TYR A 9 14.49 6.47 11.41
N GLN A 10 13.21 6.75 11.10
CA GLN A 10 12.71 6.72 9.73
C GLN A 10 13.39 7.78 8.85
N LYS A 11 13.54 9.02 9.34
CA LYS A 11 14.26 10.09 8.63
C LYS A 11 15.71 9.70 8.35
N LEU A 12 16.41 9.10 9.30
CA LEU A 12 17.77 8.60 9.09
C LEU A 12 17.84 7.51 8.02
N ARG A 13 16.88 6.58 8.01
CA ARG A 13 16.80 5.57 6.93
C ARG A 13 16.53 6.18 5.57
N LEU A 14 15.65 7.18 5.50
CA LEU A 14 15.38 7.92 4.27
C LEU A 14 16.64 8.62 3.77
N LEU A 15 17.40 9.26 4.66
CA LEU A 15 18.67 9.90 4.32
C LEU A 15 19.71 8.89 3.80
N LYS A 16 19.86 7.74 4.47
CA LYS A 16 20.74 6.65 3.99
C LYS A 16 20.35 6.18 2.59
N ASN A 17 19.05 5.99 2.34
CA ASN A 17 18.56 5.58 1.04
C ASN A 17 18.77 6.67 -0.02
N PHE A 18 18.58 7.94 0.35
CA PHE A 18 18.83 9.09 -0.52
C PHE A 18 20.30 9.10 -0.98
N CYS A 19 21.26 9.00 -0.06
CA CYS A 19 22.68 8.95 -0.43
C CYS A 19 22.99 7.79 -1.39
N LEU A 20 22.51 6.58 -1.07
CA LEU A 20 22.70 5.40 -1.90
C LEU A 20 22.11 5.57 -3.31
N LEU A 21 20.87 6.07 -3.41
CA LEU A 21 20.22 6.28 -4.70
C LEU A 21 20.94 7.35 -5.54
N ASN A 22 21.44 8.42 -4.92
CA ASN A 22 22.20 9.44 -5.61
C ASN A 22 23.54 8.91 -6.14
N VAL A 23 24.30 8.16 -5.34
CA VAL A 23 25.55 7.53 -5.80
C VAL A 23 25.28 6.59 -6.99
N LEU A 24 24.20 5.81 -6.94
CA LEU A 24 23.78 4.97 -8.06
C LEU A 24 23.37 5.78 -9.29
N ALA A 25 22.66 6.90 -9.10
CA ALA A 25 22.26 7.79 -10.19
C ALA A 25 23.48 8.41 -10.87
N PHE A 26 24.47 8.88 -10.11
CA PHE A 26 25.74 9.37 -10.63
C PHE A 26 26.48 8.29 -11.44
N SER A 27 26.53 7.06 -10.94
CA SER A 27 27.10 5.94 -11.71
C SER A 27 26.39 5.69 -13.03
N LYS A 28 25.06 5.73 -13.04
CA LYS A 28 24.26 5.52 -14.25
C LYS A 28 24.43 6.65 -15.27
N ILE A 29 24.35 7.91 -14.84
CA ILE A 29 24.48 9.04 -15.76
C ILE A 29 25.89 9.13 -16.34
N MET A 30 26.92 8.84 -15.54
CA MET A 30 28.30 8.82 -16.03
C MET A 30 28.56 7.68 -17.02
N LYS A 31 27.98 6.49 -16.79
CA LYS A 31 28.02 5.41 -17.78
C LYS A 31 27.33 5.80 -19.09
N LYS A 32 26.19 6.50 -19.01
CA LYS A 32 25.48 7.00 -20.20
C LYS A 32 26.32 8.05 -20.93
N TYR A 33 26.95 8.97 -20.22
CA TYR A 33 27.84 9.98 -20.77
C TYR A 33 29.01 9.35 -21.54
N ASP A 34 29.71 8.40 -20.91
CA ASP A 34 30.83 7.69 -21.54
C ASP A 34 30.37 6.94 -22.81
N LYS A 35 29.18 6.33 -22.77
CA LYS A 35 28.60 5.62 -23.93
C LYS A 35 28.27 6.56 -25.10
N ILE A 36 27.75 7.76 -24.83
CA ILE A 36 27.35 8.72 -25.88
C ILE A 36 28.56 9.44 -26.47
N THR A 37 29.52 9.81 -25.63
CA THR A 37 30.66 10.64 -26.04
C THR A 37 31.88 9.84 -26.46
N SER A 38 31.86 8.51 -26.26
CA SER A 38 33.02 7.62 -26.43
C SER A 38 34.25 8.05 -25.65
N ARG A 39 34.08 8.84 -24.58
CA ARG A 39 35.12 9.27 -23.64
C ARG A 39 35.06 8.41 -22.38
N LYS A 40 36.21 8.16 -21.73
CA LYS A 40 36.29 7.43 -20.46
C LYS A 40 36.46 8.39 -19.29
N ALA A 41 35.43 9.18 -19.01
CA ALA A 41 35.46 10.17 -17.93
C ALA A 41 34.83 9.64 -16.62
N SER A 42 33.95 8.63 -16.71
CA SER A 42 33.18 8.12 -15.57
C SER A 42 34.02 7.75 -14.35
N LYS A 43 35.22 7.19 -14.54
CA LYS A 43 36.08 6.74 -13.44
C LYS A 43 36.53 7.91 -12.55
N SER A 44 37.00 9.00 -13.16
CA SER A 44 37.48 10.18 -12.42
C SER A 44 36.35 10.88 -11.66
N TYR A 45 35.21 11.07 -12.32
CA TYR A 45 34.03 11.68 -11.68
C TYR A 45 33.44 10.81 -10.58
N LEU A 46 33.40 9.49 -10.74
CA LEU A 46 32.94 8.58 -9.69
C LEU A 46 33.87 8.54 -8.49
N GLU A 47 35.19 8.65 -8.71
CA GLU A 47 36.14 8.76 -7.61
C GLU A 47 35.92 10.04 -6.80
N MET A 48 35.61 11.16 -7.47
CA MET A 48 35.24 12.41 -6.80
C MET A 48 33.95 12.27 -5.99
N VAL A 49 32.91 11.65 -6.56
CA VAL A 49 31.64 11.39 -5.86
C VAL A 49 31.85 10.47 -4.64
N ASN A 50 32.68 9.44 -4.77
CA ASN A 50 32.98 8.52 -3.66
C ASN A 50 33.75 9.20 -2.52
N LYS A 51 34.63 10.16 -2.82
CA LYS A 51 35.35 10.95 -1.81
C LYS A 51 34.44 11.99 -1.13
N SER A 52 33.37 12.43 -1.79
CA SER A 52 32.42 13.37 -1.23
C SER A 52 31.65 12.79 -0.03
N TYR A 53 31.08 13.67 0.80
CA TYR A 53 30.27 13.29 1.97
C TYR A 53 29.10 12.34 1.64
N LEU A 54 28.61 12.35 0.39
CA LEU A 54 27.54 11.45 -0.05
C LEU A 54 28.00 9.98 -0.17
N GLY A 55 29.26 9.77 -0.54
CA GLY A 55 29.82 8.43 -0.78
C GLY A 55 30.64 7.89 0.39
N SER A 56 31.31 8.76 1.14
CA SER A 56 32.26 8.37 2.21
C SER A 56 31.70 8.44 3.63
N SER A 57 30.53 9.07 3.84
CA SER A 57 30.01 9.28 5.19
C SER A 57 29.34 8.04 5.78
N ASP A 58 30.01 7.43 6.75
CA ASP A 58 29.46 6.40 7.64
C ASP A 58 28.73 6.98 8.86
N GLU A 59 28.68 8.31 9.00
CA GLU A 59 28.10 8.96 10.19
C GLU A 59 26.61 8.62 10.36
N VAL A 60 25.85 8.63 9.26
CA VAL A 60 24.43 8.27 9.27
C VAL A 60 24.24 6.82 9.67
N ALA A 61 25.11 5.91 9.21
CA ALA A 61 25.05 4.50 9.58
C ALA A 61 25.33 4.30 11.08
N LYS A 62 26.39 4.93 11.60
CA LYS A 62 26.72 4.91 13.04
C LYS A 62 25.60 5.51 13.90
N LEU A 63 24.98 6.60 13.44
CA LEU A 63 23.88 7.24 14.14
C LEU A 63 22.64 6.34 14.19
N ILE A 64 22.31 5.65 13.10
CA ILE A 64 21.23 4.65 13.06
C ILE A 64 21.49 3.57 14.12
N GLU A 65 22.69 3.02 14.20
CA GLU A 65 23.04 1.98 15.18
C GLU A 65 22.92 2.47 16.63
N ARG A 66 23.39 3.69 16.92
CA ARG A 66 23.26 4.31 18.24
C ARG A 66 21.79 4.52 18.64
N VAL A 67 20.95 4.94 17.70
CA VAL A 67 19.51 5.12 17.92
C VAL A 67 18.83 3.77 18.18
N GLU A 68 19.17 2.72 17.41
CA GLU A 68 18.64 1.37 17.63
C GLU A 68 19.00 0.85 19.03
N ALA A 69 20.28 0.94 19.42
CA ALA A 69 20.75 0.49 20.73
C ALA A 69 20.07 1.25 21.87
N THR A 70 20.00 2.58 21.76
CA THR A 70 19.37 3.43 22.78
C THR A 70 17.87 3.13 22.90
N PHE A 71 17.18 2.94 21.77
CA PHE A 71 15.76 2.64 21.75
C PHE A 71 15.44 1.27 22.37
N ILE A 72 16.21 0.24 22.00
CA ILE A 72 16.03 -1.12 22.51
C ILE A 72 16.29 -1.16 24.02
N LYS A 73 17.33 -0.48 24.50
CA LYS A 73 17.68 -0.42 25.92
C LYS A 73 16.60 0.29 26.74
N HIS A 74 16.15 1.47 26.32
CA HIS A 74 15.25 2.31 27.12
C HIS A 74 13.76 1.97 26.98
N PHE A 75 13.30 1.50 25.82
CA PHE A 75 11.86 1.31 25.57
C PHE A 75 11.42 -0.16 25.49
N VAL A 76 12.37 -1.10 25.43
CA VAL A 76 12.05 -2.51 25.15
C VAL A 76 12.82 -3.48 26.04
N ASN A 77 13.44 -2.99 27.11
CA ASN A 77 14.20 -3.77 28.11
C ASN A 77 15.17 -4.77 27.46
N GLY A 78 15.84 -4.38 26.37
CA GLY A 78 16.82 -5.24 25.69
C GLY A 78 16.24 -6.18 24.61
N ASN A 79 14.92 -6.29 24.45
CA ASN A 79 14.34 -7.17 23.42
C ASN A 79 14.45 -6.56 22.00
N ARG A 80 15.51 -6.95 21.28
CA ARG A 80 15.81 -6.47 19.92
C ARG A 80 14.68 -6.74 18.92
N ARG A 81 14.02 -7.91 18.96
CA ARG A 81 12.96 -8.27 18.00
C ARG A 81 11.76 -7.33 18.13
N LYS A 82 11.31 -7.06 19.36
CA LYS A 82 10.18 -6.17 19.65
C LYS A 82 10.53 -4.70 19.37
N GLY A 83 11.78 -4.30 19.60
CA GLY A 83 12.28 -2.96 19.26
C GLY A 83 12.33 -2.73 17.77
N MET A 84 12.89 -3.67 17.00
CA MET A 84 12.94 -3.53 15.55
C MET A 84 11.57 -3.54 14.89
N LYS A 85 10.62 -4.34 15.39
CA LYS A 85 9.21 -4.29 14.94
C LYS A 85 8.57 -2.91 15.17
N SER A 86 8.99 -2.20 16.21
CA SER A 86 8.49 -0.85 16.52
C SER A 86 9.17 0.24 15.67
N LEU A 87 10.48 0.12 15.42
CA LEU A 87 11.26 1.08 14.63
C LEU A 87 11.02 0.94 13.12
N ARG A 88 10.73 -0.27 12.66
CA ARG A 88 10.37 -0.58 11.27
C ARG A 88 8.92 -1.05 11.23
N PRO A 89 7.95 -0.13 11.30
CA PRO A 89 6.58 -0.49 10.95
C PRO A 89 6.61 -0.99 9.50
N GLN A 90 6.32 -2.27 9.31
CA GLN A 90 6.12 -2.80 7.97
C GLN A 90 4.94 -2.04 7.37
N ALA A 91 5.02 -1.71 6.08
CA ALA A 91 3.88 -1.20 5.35
C ALA A 91 2.70 -2.12 5.67
N LYS A 92 1.64 -1.55 6.23
CA LYS A 92 0.43 -2.30 6.56
C LYS A 92 0.00 -2.91 5.24
N ARG A 93 0.08 -4.23 5.11
CA ARG A 93 -0.38 -4.92 3.91
C ARG A 93 -1.83 -4.50 3.72
N GLU A 94 -2.11 -3.78 2.64
CA GLU A 94 -3.46 -3.39 2.26
C GLU A 94 -4.30 -4.68 2.25
N THR A 95 -5.15 -4.83 3.27
CA THR A 95 -6.01 -5.99 3.38
C THR A 95 -7.19 -5.76 2.45
N HIS A 96 -7.17 -6.39 1.28
CA HIS A 96 -8.27 -6.42 0.31
C HIS A 96 -9.59 -6.97 0.88
N ARG A 97 -9.61 -7.45 2.13
CA ARG A 97 -10.82 -7.92 2.83
C ARG A 97 -11.92 -6.86 2.82
N VAL A 98 -11.60 -5.59 3.08
CA VAL A 98 -12.61 -4.53 3.12
C VAL A 98 -13.23 -4.34 1.73
N THR A 99 -12.40 -4.28 0.68
CA THR A 99 -12.86 -4.17 -0.72
C THR A 99 -13.69 -5.39 -1.14
N PHE A 100 -13.29 -6.60 -0.71
CA PHE A 100 -14.02 -7.83 -0.98
C PHE A 100 -15.41 -7.85 -0.34
N PHE A 101 -15.51 -7.53 0.96
CA PHE A 101 -16.80 -7.47 1.64
C PHE A 101 -17.68 -6.37 1.07
N LEU A 102 -17.11 -5.20 0.74
CA LEU A 102 -17.86 -4.12 0.10
C LEU A 102 -18.49 -4.56 -1.23
N GLY A 103 -17.74 -5.27 -2.07
CA GLY A 103 -18.25 -5.81 -3.33
C GLY A 103 -19.31 -6.90 -3.14
N LEU A 104 -19.12 -7.78 -2.15
CA LEU A 104 -20.09 -8.84 -1.84
C LEU A 104 -21.43 -8.26 -1.35
N PHE A 105 -21.40 -7.29 -0.44
CA PHE A 105 -22.63 -6.68 0.11
C PHE A 105 -23.34 -5.78 -0.89
N SER A 106 -22.59 -5.03 -1.72
CA SER A 106 -23.20 -4.21 -2.77
C SER A 106 -23.83 -5.07 -3.86
N GLY A 107 -23.13 -6.11 -4.32
CA GLY A 107 -23.66 -7.07 -5.29
C GLY A 107 -24.88 -7.84 -4.75
N GLY A 108 -24.82 -8.29 -3.50
CA GLY A 108 -25.92 -8.95 -2.82
C GLY A 108 -27.17 -8.07 -2.72
N SER A 109 -26.99 -6.79 -2.38
CA SER A 109 -28.10 -5.81 -2.33
C SER A 109 -28.77 -5.62 -3.69
N ILE A 110 -27.98 -5.51 -4.77
CA ILE A 110 -28.52 -5.34 -6.13
C ILE A 110 -29.31 -6.58 -6.57
N ALA A 111 -28.76 -7.79 -6.31
CA ALA A 111 -29.44 -9.04 -6.63
C ALA A 111 -30.77 -9.17 -5.87
N LEU A 112 -30.81 -8.76 -4.60
CA LEU A 112 -32.02 -8.80 -3.79
C LEU A 112 -33.09 -7.84 -4.34
N VAL A 113 -32.71 -6.62 -4.73
CA VAL A 113 -33.63 -5.65 -5.35
C VAL A 113 -34.17 -6.17 -6.68
N ALA A 114 -33.33 -6.78 -7.52
CA ALA A 114 -33.76 -7.37 -8.78
C ALA A 114 -34.74 -8.54 -8.55
N ALA A 115 -34.47 -9.42 -7.58
CA ALA A 115 -35.36 -10.51 -7.21
C ALA A 115 -36.74 -10.00 -6.75
N ILE A 116 -36.77 -8.98 -5.90
CA ILE A 116 -38.02 -8.35 -5.43
C ILE A 116 -38.80 -7.74 -6.61
N ALA A 117 -38.12 -7.02 -7.52
CA ALA A 117 -38.75 -6.44 -8.69
C ALA A 117 -39.38 -7.50 -9.61
N VAL A 118 -38.67 -8.62 -9.84
CA VAL A 118 -39.22 -9.76 -10.62
C VAL A 118 -40.41 -10.39 -9.91
N SER A 119 -40.34 -10.60 -8.59
CA SER A 119 -41.46 -11.15 -7.81
C SER A 119 -42.71 -10.27 -7.86
N ILE A 120 -42.55 -8.94 -7.79
CA ILE A 120 -43.67 -8.00 -7.94
C ILE A 120 -44.24 -8.06 -9.37
N HIS A 121 -43.37 -8.10 -10.39
CA HIS A 121 -43.82 -8.17 -11.79
C HIS A 121 -44.60 -9.46 -12.08
N PHE A 122 -44.10 -10.60 -11.61
CA PHE A 122 -44.76 -11.89 -11.73
C PHE A 122 -46.07 -11.95 -10.92
N GLY A 123 -46.09 -11.38 -9.72
CA GLY A 123 -47.30 -11.24 -8.91
C GLY A 123 -48.38 -10.40 -9.60
N ASN A 124 -47.99 -9.28 -10.22
CA ASN A 124 -48.90 -8.42 -10.99
C ASN A 124 -49.44 -9.12 -12.25
N LEU A 125 -48.60 -9.89 -12.96
CA LEU A 125 -49.01 -10.69 -14.12
C LEU A 125 -50.05 -11.75 -13.73
N LEU A 126 -49.77 -12.52 -12.68
CA LEU A 126 -50.71 -13.53 -12.15
C LEU A 126 -52.03 -12.90 -11.67
N GLN A 127 -51.98 -11.72 -11.06
CA GLN A 127 -53.19 -11.02 -10.61
C GLN A 127 -54.03 -10.46 -11.78
N HIS A 128 -53.43 -10.23 -12.95
CA HIS A 128 -54.14 -9.79 -14.16
C HIS A 128 -54.77 -10.97 -14.92
N GLU A 129 -54.07 -12.09 -15.08
CA GLU A 129 -54.61 -13.33 -15.68
C GLU A 129 -55.70 -13.97 -14.81
N GLY A 130 -55.49 -14.04 -13.49
CA GLY A 130 -56.45 -14.65 -12.57
C GLY A 130 -57.75 -13.84 -12.43
N ARG A 131 -57.73 -12.51 -12.58
CA ARG A 131 -58.96 -11.74 -12.31
C ARG A 131 -60.10 -12.04 -13.28
N GLY A 132 -59.79 -12.26 -14.56
CA GLY A 132 -60.78 -12.62 -15.57
C GLY A 132 -61.38 -14.01 -15.32
N GLN A 133 -60.51 -14.99 -15.11
CA GLN A 133 -60.91 -16.39 -14.93
C GLN A 133 -61.62 -16.65 -13.58
N TYR A 134 -61.30 -15.89 -12.54
CA TYR A 134 -61.98 -15.96 -11.24
C TYR A 134 -63.35 -15.25 -11.27
N MET A 135 -63.50 -14.14 -12.00
CA MET A 135 -64.79 -13.46 -12.16
C MET A 135 -65.78 -14.30 -12.98
N GLU A 136 -65.30 -14.97 -14.03
CA GLU A 136 -66.11 -15.81 -14.92
C GLU A 136 -66.59 -17.11 -14.23
N ASN A 137 -65.76 -17.70 -13.35
CA ASN A 137 -66.12 -18.93 -12.62
C ASN A 137 -67.04 -18.70 -11.40
N ILE A 138 -67.06 -17.50 -10.81
CA ILE A 138 -67.87 -17.21 -9.61
C ILE A 138 -69.28 -16.68 -9.99
N PHE A 139 -69.44 -16.07 -11.16
CA PHE A 139 -70.74 -15.58 -11.64
C PHE A 139 -71.04 -16.13 -13.04
N PRO A 140 -71.54 -17.37 -13.17
CA PRO A 140 -72.10 -17.83 -14.44
C PRO A 140 -73.37 -17.02 -14.73
N LEU A 141 -73.28 -16.04 -15.63
CA LEU A 141 -74.44 -15.35 -16.19
C LEU A 141 -75.15 -16.34 -17.12
N TYR A 142 -76.28 -16.86 -16.65
CA TYR A 142 -77.23 -17.68 -17.43
C TYR A 142 -78.16 -16.78 -18.24
#